data_AF-A0A2S7IJL6-F1
#
_entry.id   AF-A0A2S7IJL6-F1
#
_cell.length_a   1.000
_cell.length_b   1.000
_cell.length_c   1.000
_cell.angle_alpha   90.00
_cell.angle_beta   90.00
_cell.angle_gamma   90.00
#
_symmetry.space_group_name_H-M   'P 1'
#
loop_
_entity.id
_entity.type
_entity.pdbx_description
1 polymer ?
#
loop_
_entity_poly.entity_id
_entity_poly.type
_entity_poly.pdbx_seq_one_letter_code
_entity_poly.pdbx_strand_id
1 'polypeptide(L)'
;MKWCSKNDKKKILPILPILLLVLIEVFTLINVYIFKNGELDTEQYIAILCLVFNILTYMKSYGIGVLLTGIILVLATFNIRCFFTVIKYNRLSFFVKINNEKSQISTPEFHAETLFIFMLYIVLNYKIWYNIIRKIKNLSF
;
A
#
# COMPACT_ATOMS: atom_id res chain seq x y z
N MET A 1 -10.25 17.24 20.47
CA MET A 1 -9.16 17.13 19.48
C MET A 1 -9.60 17.84 18.18
N LYS A 2 -9.47 19.17 18.11
CA LYS A 2 -9.88 19.98 16.94
C LYS A 2 -8.65 20.27 16.08
N TRP A 3 -8.49 19.56 14.98
CA TRP A 3 -7.56 19.86 13.90
C TRP A 3 -8.35 20.22 12.62
N CYS A 4 -9.35 21.09 12.75
CA CYS A 4 -9.95 21.76 11.59
C CYS A 4 -9.31 23.14 11.47
N SER A 5 -8.06 23.18 10.99
CA SER A 5 -7.39 24.41 10.57
C SER A 5 -7.94 24.83 9.20
N LYS A 6 -8.38 26.09 9.17
CA LYS A 6 -9.30 26.76 8.24
C LYS A 6 -8.69 27.11 6.86
N ASN A 7 -7.70 26.36 6.38
CA ASN A 7 -6.96 26.62 5.12
C ASN A 7 -7.12 25.48 4.09
N ASP A 8 -8.37 25.15 3.76
CA ASP A 8 -8.77 23.92 3.09
C ASP A 8 -8.60 23.86 1.56
N LYS A 9 -7.98 24.86 0.93
CA LYS A 9 -7.85 24.91 -0.54
C LYS A 9 -6.67 24.10 -1.11
N LYS A 10 -5.82 23.47 -0.27
CA LYS A 10 -4.66 22.64 -0.69
C LYS A 10 -4.70 21.19 -0.16
N LYS A 11 -5.90 20.66 0.11
CA LYS A 11 -6.10 19.30 0.68
C LYS A 11 -6.20 18.16 -0.35
N ILE A 12 -6.01 18.42 -1.64
CA ILE A 12 -6.13 17.37 -2.68
C ILE A 12 -4.88 16.47 -2.73
N LEU A 13 -3.68 17.07 -2.70
CA LEU A 13 -2.40 16.33 -2.71
C LEU A 13 -2.30 15.21 -1.65
N PRO A 14 -2.73 15.45 -0.38
CA PRO A 14 -2.69 14.43 0.65
C PRO A 14 -3.73 13.30 0.52
N ILE A 15 -4.77 13.46 -0.31
CA ILE A 15 -5.81 12.45 -0.58
C ILE A 15 -5.41 11.53 -1.73
N LEU A 16 -4.51 12.01 -2.60
CA LEU A 16 -4.08 11.32 -3.82
C LEU A 16 -3.69 9.84 -3.60
N PRO A 17 -2.97 9.45 -2.54
CA PRO A 17 -2.60 8.05 -2.35
C PRO A 17 -3.77 7.11 -2.10
N ILE A 18 -4.75 7.56 -1.32
CA ILE A 18 -5.95 6.76 -1.04
C ILE A 18 -6.80 6.70 -2.28
N LEU A 19 -6.93 7.81 -3.00
CA LEU A 19 -7.62 7.82 -4.29
C LEU A 19 -6.98 6.82 -5.26
N LEU A 20 -5.65 6.76 -5.28
CA LEU A 20 -4.89 5.86 -6.13
C LEU A 20 -5.09 4.39 -5.71
N LEU A 21 -5.05 4.08 -4.41
CA LEU A 21 -5.40 2.74 -3.91
C LEU A 21 -6.83 2.33 -4.29
N VAL A 22 -7.81 3.23 -4.11
CA VAL A 22 -9.21 2.98 -4.48
C VAL A 22 -9.34 2.73 -5.98
N LEU A 23 -8.69 3.54 -6.82
CA LEU A 23 -8.71 3.36 -8.28
C LEU A 23 -8.12 2.01 -8.69
N ILE A 24 -7.01 1.58 -8.09
CA ILE A 24 -6.41 0.30 -8.43
C ILE A 24 -7.31 -0.87 -7.97
N GLU A 25 -7.91 -0.78 -6.79
CA GLU A 25 -8.85 -1.80 -6.28
C GLU A 25 -10.11 -1.89 -7.15
N VAL A 26 -10.70 -0.75 -7.54
CA VAL A 26 -11.84 -0.73 -8.47
C VAL A 26 -11.44 -1.33 -9.82
N PHE A 27 -10.28 -0.95 -10.36
CA PHE A 27 -9.79 -1.54 -11.61
C PHE A 27 -9.59 -3.05 -11.50
N THR A 28 -9.09 -3.50 -10.35
CA THR A 28 -8.89 -4.91 -10.04
C THR A 28 -10.22 -5.68 -9.99
N LEU A 29 -11.21 -5.13 -9.29
CA LEU A 29 -12.57 -5.68 -9.21
C LEU A 29 -13.23 -5.78 -10.58
N ILE A 30 -13.15 -4.71 -11.39
CA ILE A 30 -13.67 -4.69 -12.76
C ILE A 30 -13.00 -5.79 -13.59
N ASN A 31 -11.69 -5.93 -13.49
CA ASN A 31 -10.95 -6.94 -14.25
C ASN A 31 -11.37 -8.37 -13.84
N VAL A 32 -11.52 -8.65 -12.54
CA VAL A 32 -11.99 -9.97 -12.07
C VAL A 32 -13.42 -10.25 -12.51
N TYR A 33 -14.31 -9.27 -12.40
CA TYR A 33 -15.71 -9.45 -12.76
C TYR A 33 -15.90 -9.69 -14.26
N ILE A 34 -15.17 -8.96 -15.10
CA ILE A 34 -15.28 -9.06 -16.56
C ILE A 34 -14.52 -10.27 -17.11
N PHE A 35 -13.30 -10.55 -16.63
CA PHE A 35 -12.40 -11.50 -17.27
C PHE A 35 -12.24 -12.84 -16.52
N LYS A 36 -12.71 -12.96 -15.27
CA LYS A 36 -12.57 -14.17 -14.43
C LYS A 36 -13.90 -14.73 -13.92
N ASN A 37 -14.98 -14.54 -14.67
CA ASN A 37 -16.32 -15.04 -14.32
C ASN A 37 -16.85 -14.58 -12.94
N GLY A 38 -16.26 -13.53 -12.35
CA GLY A 38 -16.73 -12.95 -11.09
C GLY A 38 -16.30 -13.68 -9.81
N GLU A 39 -15.47 -14.72 -9.88
CA GLU A 39 -14.96 -15.38 -8.67
C GLU A 39 -13.80 -14.57 -8.07
N LEU A 40 -14.03 -14.05 -6.86
CA LEU A 40 -13.00 -13.35 -6.08
C LEU A 40 -12.20 -14.35 -5.25
N ASP A 41 -10.87 -14.27 -5.34
CA ASP A 41 -9.97 -15.04 -4.49
C ASP A 41 -10.00 -14.49 -3.05
N THR A 42 -9.73 -15.34 -2.04
CA THR A 42 -9.65 -14.93 -0.63
C THR A 42 -8.73 -13.72 -0.40
N GLU A 43 -7.65 -13.62 -1.18
CA GLU A 43 -6.71 -12.51 -1.14
C GLU A 43 -7.35 -11.16 -1.49
N GLN A 44 -8.27 -11.15 -2.46
CA GLN A 44 -8.97 -9.95 -2.91
C GLN A 44 -9.99 -9.48 -1.87
N TYR A 45 -10.68 -10.41 -1.20
CA TYR A 45 -11.55 -10.05 -0.06
C TYR A 45 -10.76 -9.38 1.07
N ILE A 46 -9.56 -9.89 1.38
CA ILE A 46 -8.68 -9.28 2.38
C ILE A 46 -8.23 -7.88 1.92
N ALA A 47 -7.89 -7.74 0.64
CA ALA A 47 -7.46 -6.47 0.05
C ALA A 47 -8.53 -5.38 0.20
N ILE A 48 -9.78 -5.72 -0.18
CA ILE A 48 -10.95 -4.85 0.00
C ILE A 48 -11.17 -4.51 1.46
N LEU A 49 -11.07 -5.48 2.37
CA LEU A 49 -11.25 -5.25 3.80
C LEU A 49 -10.18 -4.28 4.36
N CYS A 50 -8.92 -4.45 3.95
CA CYS A 50 -7.85 -3.52 4.28
C CYS A 50 -8.10 -2.11 3.72
N LEU A 51 -8.60 -1.99 2.49
CA LEU A 51 -8.97 -0.71 1.90
C LEU A 51 -10.10 -0.03 2.70
N VAL A 52 -11.18 -0.75 2.99
CA VAL A 52 -12.31 -0.23 3.78
C VAL A 52 -11.85 0.21 5.16
N PHE A 53 -11.05 -0.61 5.84
CA PHE A 53 -10.49 -0.28 7.14
C PHE A 53 -9.58 0.96 7.09
N ASN A 54 -8.80 1.11 6.01
CA ASN A 54 -7.98 2.30 5.79
C ASN A 54 -8.81 3.56 5.57
N ILE A 55 -9.85 3.50 4.74
CA ILE A 55 -10.78 4.61 4.51
C ILE A 55 -11.43 5.05 5.84
N LEU A 56 -11.95 4.09 6.63
CA LEU A 56 -12.55 4.38 7.94
C LEU A 56 -11.54 5.02 8.90
N THR A 57 -10.31 4.50 8.93
CA THR A 57 -9.23 5.05 9.76
C THR A 57 -8.86 6.45 9.33
N TYR A 58 -8.82 6.71 8.03
CA TYR A 58 -8.52 8.02 7.46
C TYR A 58 -9.61 9.06 7.77
N MET A 59 -10.90 8.66 7.74
CA MET A 59 -12.02 9.51 8.17
C MET A 59 -11.91 9.87 9.66
N LYS A 60 -11.45 8.94 10.51
CA LYS A 60 -11.29 9.17 11.95
C LYS A 60 -10.04 10.00 12.27
N SER A 61 -8.92 9.69 11.62
CA SER A 61 -7.63 10.34 11.82
C SER A 61 -6.79 10.26 10.57
N TYR A 62 -6.74 11.38 9.86
CA TYR A 62 -5.96 11.54 8.62
C TYR A 62 -4.52 11.02 8.77
N GLY A 63 -3.82 11.37 9.84
CA GLY A 63 -2.42 10.95 10.03
C GLY A 63 -2.24 9.45 10.21
N ILE A 64 -3.19 8.77 10.85
CA ILE A 64 -3.16 7.31 11.05
C ILE A 64 -3.51 6.60 9.74
N GLY A 65 -4.49 7.09 8.99
CA GLY A 65 -4.83 6.52 7.67
C GLY A 65 -3.68 6.64 6.67
N VAL A 66 -2.94 7.75 6.70
CA VAL A 66 -1.70 7.88 5.92
C VAL A 66 -0.72 6.79 6.32
N LEU A 67 -0.39 6.63 7.60
CA LEU A 67 0.52 5.55 8.06
C LEU A 67 0.08 4.16 7.60
N LEU A 68 -1.21 3.85 7.76
CA LEU A 68 -1.76 2.55 7.38
C LEU A 68 -1.66 2.30 5.87
N THR A 69 -1.88 3.34 5.05
CA THR A 69 -1.64 3.30 3.60
C THR A 69 -0.21 2.90 3.28
N GLY A 70 0.77 3.47 4.00
CA GLY A 70 2.17 3.09 3.86
C GLY A 70 2.42 1.61 4.20
N ILE A 71 1.83 1.12 5.30
CA ILE A 71 1.95 -0.29 5.71
C ILE A 71 1.35 -1.21 4.63
N ILE A 72 0.17 -0.89 4.11
CA ILE A 72 -0.49 -1.66 3.05
C ILE A 72 0.39 -1.72 1.80
N LEU A 73 0.98 -0.59 1.39
CA LEU A 73 1.88 -0.55 0.22
C LEU A 73 3.16 -1.36 0.43
N VAL A 74 3.74 -1.36 1.64
CA VAL A 74 4.88 -2.23 1.97
C VAL A 74 4.49 -3.70 1.89
N LEU A 75 3.35 -4.09 2.46
CA LEU A 75 2.85 -5.46 2.39
C LEU A 75 2.55 -5.89 0.95
N ALA A 76 2.01 -5.00 0.13
CA ALA A 76 1.78 -5.22 -1.29
C ALA A 76 3.10 -5.43 -2.07
N THR A 77 4.17 -4.73 -1.66
CA THR A 77 5.50 -4.84 -2.29
C THR A 77 6.10 -6.24 -2.17
N PHE A 78 5.91 -6.89 -1.02
CA PHE A 78 6.43 -8.24 -0.75
C PHE A 78 5.47 -9.36 -1.13
N ASN A 79 4.46 -9.06 -1.95
CA ASN A 79 3.45 -10.02 -2.40
C ASN A 79 2.78 -10.79 -1.26
N ILE A 80 2.75 -10.24 -0.03
CA ILE A 80 2.26 -10.98 1.14
C ILE A 80 0.76 -11.24 1.00
N ARG A 81 0.05 -10.41 0.24
CA ARG A 81 -1.34 -10.60 -0.20
C ARG A 81 -1.49 -9.86 -1.54
N CYS A 82 -2.07 -10.50 -2.54
CA CYS A 82 -2.20 -9.96 -3.89
C CYS A 82 -3.23 -8.81 -3.92
N PHE A 83 -2.85 -7.62 -3.42
CA PHE A 83 -3.69 -6.41 -3.47
C PHE A 83 -3.96 -5.96 -4.91
N PHE A 84 -3.14 -6.40 -5.86
CA PHE A 84 -3.20 -5.95 -7.24
C PHE A 84 -3.17 -7.15 -8.19
N THR A 85 -4.34 -7.67 -8.52
CA THR A 85 -4.47 -8.82 -9.42
C THR A 85 -3.90 -8.54 -10.83
N VAL A 86 -3.84 -7.26 -11.20
CA VAL A 86 -3.31 -6.79 -12.49
C VAL A 86 -1.78 -6.77 -12.52
N ILE A 87 -1.11 -6.67 -11.36
CA ILE A 87 0.36 -6.56 -11.28
C ILE A 87 1.03 -7.95 -11.31
N LYS A 88 0.30 -9.01 -11.67
CA LYS A 88 0.87 -10.37 -11.77
C LYS A 88 1.97 -10.51 -12.83
N TYR A 89 2.15 -9.55 -13.73
CA TYR A 89 3.00 -9.69 -14.91
C TYR A 89 4.50 -9.45 -14.66
N ASN A 90 4.91 -8.75 -13.58
CA ASN A 90 6.32 -8.42 -13.32
C ASN A 90 6.79 -8.86 -11.92
N ARG A 91 6.68 -10.16 -11.65
CA ARG A 91 7.23 -10.75 -10.43
C ARG A 91 8.73 -10.91 -10.59
N LEU A 92 9.50 -10.20 -9.78
CA LEU A 92 10.94 -10.40 -9.66
C LEU A 92 11.21 -11.29 -8.46
N SER A 93 11.97 -12.36 -8.66
CA SER A 93 12.51 -13.19 -7.58
C SER A 93 14.01 -13.35 -7.80
N PHE A 94 14.78 -13.25 -6.71
CA PHE A 94 16.21 -13.50 -6.72
C PHE A 94 16.45 -14.88 -6.13
N PHE A 95 17.30 -15.66 -6.79
CA PHE A 95 17.71 -16.98 -6.30
C PHE A 95 19.11 -16.86 -5.73
N VAL A 96 19.25 -17.11 -4.42
CA VAL A 96 20.56 -17.20 -3.78
C VAL A 96 20.93 -18.68 -3.72
N LYS A 97 21.95 -19.06 -4.50
CA LYS A 97 22.55 -20.40 -4.43
C LYS A 97 23.55 -20.42 -3.27
N ILE A 98 23.28 -21.22 -2.25
CA ILE A 98 24.21 -21.47 -1.14
C ILE A 98 24.76 -22.88 -1.35
N ASN A 99 26.07 -22.99 -1.58
CA ASN A 99 26.83 -24.23 -1.86
C ASN A 99 26.38 -25.03 -3.10
N ASN A 100 27.30 -25.20 -4.07
CA ASN A 100 27.21 -26.01 -5.31
C ASN A 100 25.94 -26.87 -5.47
N GLU A 101 24.85 -26.19 -5.85
CA GLU A 101 23.65 -26.73 -6.51
C GLU A 101 22.55 -27.36 -5.65
N LYS A 102 22.76 -27.71 -4.37
CA LYS A 102 21.75 -28.46 -3.59
C LYS A 102 20.77 -27.63 -2.75
N SER A 103 21.09 -26.38 -2.44
CA SER A 103 20.19 -25.47 -1.71
C SER A 103 19.99 -24.17 -2.47
N GLN A 104 18.82 -24.04 -3.09
CA GLN A 104 18.34 -22.78 -3.67
C GLN A 104 17.33 -22.18 -2.71
N ILE A 105 17.64 -21.01 -2.17
CA ILE A 105 16.68 -20.21 -1.42
C ILE A 105 16.20 -19.10 -2.36
N SER A 106 14.91 -19.11 -2.68
CA SER A 106 14.27 -18.02 -3.42
C SER A 106 13.87 -16.91 -2.45
N THR A 107 14.20 -15.67 -2.79
CA THR A 107 13.58 -14.52 -2.11
C THR A 107 12.07 -14.52 -2.39
N PRO A 108 11.24 -13.98 -1.49
CA PRO A 108 9.84 -13.74 -1.79
C PRO A 108 9.71 -12.90 -3.07
N GLU A 109 8.66 -13.17 -3.84
CA GLU A 109 8.35 -12.42 -5.05
C GLU A 109 8.18 -10.93 -4.73
N PHE A 110 8.78 -10.08 -5.55
CA PHE A 110 8.78 -8.64 -5.40
C PHE A 110 8.08 -7.97 -6.58
N HIS A 111 7.23 -6.99 -6.30
CA HIS A 111 6.46 -6.24 -7.30
C HIS A 111 7.01 -4.83 -7.47
N ALA A 112 7.81 -4.58 -8.51
CA ALA A 112 8.51 -3.32 -8.70
C ALA A 112 7.57 -2.10 -8.87
N GLU A 113 6.39 -2.29 -9.46
CA GLU A 113 5.38 -1.25 -9.64
C GLU A 113 4.84 -0.75 -8.31
N THR A 114 4.59 -1.67 -7.39
CA THR A 114 4.11 -1.31 -6.04
C THR A 114 5.18 -0.60 -5.23
N LEU A 115 6.46 -0.98 -5.39
CA LEU A 115 7.58 -0.24 -4.82
C LEU A 115 7.61 1.19 -5.38
N PHE A 116 7.43 1.36 -6.68
CA PHE A 116 7.40 2.69 -7.30
C PHE A 116 6.25 3.55 -6.76
N ILE A 117 5.04 2.97 -6.65
CA ILE A 117 3.89 3.62 -6.02
C ILE A 117 4.20 3.98 -4.57
N PHE A 118 4.86 3.10 -3.82
CA PHE A 118 5.28 3.34 -2.44
C PHE A 118 6.30 4.49 -2.33
N MET A 119 7.29 4.54 -3.22
CA MET A 119 8.27 5.64 -3.27
C MET A 119 7.59 6.98 -3.57
N LEU A 120 6.72 7.03 -4.60
CA LEU A 120 5.92 8.22 -4.90
C LEU A 120 5.07 8.64 -3.71
N TYR A 121 4.45 7.67 -3.04
CA TYR A 121 3.65 7.91 -1.86
C TYR A 121 4.46 8.54 -0.71
N ILE A 122 5.67 8.03 -0.43
CA ILE A 122 6.57 8.62 0.57
C ILE A 122 6.90 10.07 0.20
N VAL A 123 7.28 10.32 -1.06
CA VAL A 123 7.66 11.65 -1.54
C VAL A 123 6.49 12.63 -1.41
N LEU A 124 5.28 12.23 -1.80
CA LEU A 124 4.09 13.08 -1.70
C LEU A 124 3.68 13.38 -0.25
N ASN A 125 3.95 12.45 0.67
CA ASN A 125 3.56 12.56 2.08
C ASN A 125 4.74 12.86 3.02
N TYR A 126 5.88 13.32 2.48
CA TYR A 126 7.12 13.45 3.26
C TYR A 126 6.98 14.30 4.51
N LYS A 127 6.17 15.38 4.47
CA LYS A 127 5.92 16.27 5.62
C LYS A 127 5.25 15.54 6.78
N ILE A 128 4.32 14.62 6.46
CA ILE A 128 3.57 13.86 7.45
C ILE A 128 4.51 12.84 8.09
N TRP A 129 5.27 12.11 7.27
CA TRP A 129 6.29 11.17 7.71
C TRP A 129 7.33 11.83 8.61
N TYR A 130 7.88 12.98 8.20
CA TYR A 130 8.84 13.75 8.99
C TYR A 130 8.26 14.14 10.37
N ASN A 131 7.02 14.61 10.41
CA ASN A 131 6.36 14.97 11.66
C ASN A 131 6.13 13.78 12.59
N ILE A 132 5.82 12.60 12.04
CA ILE A 132 5.61 11.37 12.81
C ILE A 132 6.95 10.90 13.39
N ILE A 133 8.00 10.82 12.57
CA ILE A 133 9.34 10.41 13.01
C ILE A 133 9.85 11.36 14.10
N ARG A 134 9.65 12.68 13.94
CA ARG A 134 10.02 13.66 14.96
C ARG A 134 9.26 13.46 16.28
N LYS A 135 7.96 13.15 16.23
CA LYS A 135 7.17 12.86 17.43
C LYS A 135 7.67 11.61 18.14
N ILE A 136 7.99 10.53 17.41
CA ILE A 136 8.51 9.29 17.98
C ILE A 136 9.85 9.55 18.67
N LYS A 137 10.76 10.31 18.04
CA LYS A 137 12.05 10.67 18.62
C LYS A 137 11.93 11.50 19.92
N ASN A 138 10.90 12.34 20.02
CA ASN A 138 10.64 13.13 21.23
C ASN A 138 9.97 12.34 22.35
N LEU A 139 9.39 11.16 22.06
CA LEU A 139 8.82 10.24 23.06
C LEU A 139 9.87 9.27 23.63
N SER A 140 11.02 9.14 22.96
CA SER A 140 12.12 8.27 23.38
C SER A 140 13.17 8.97 24.25
N PHE A 141 12.86 10.17 24.77
CA PHE A 141 13.64 10.94 25.75
C PHE A 141 12.75 11.23 26.95
#